data_AF-A0A8J7T0Z0-F1
#
_entry.id   AF-A0A8J7T0Z0-F1
#
_cell.length_a   1.000
_cell.length_b   1.000
_cell.length_c   1.000
_cell.angle_alpha   90.00
_cell.angle_beta   90.00
_cell.angle_gamma   90.00
#
_symmetry.space_group_name_H-M   'P 1'
#
loop_
_entity.id
_entity.type
_entity.pdbx_description
1 polymer ?
#
loop_
_entity_poly.entity_id
_entity_poly.type
_entity_poly.pdbx_seq_one_letter_code
_entity_poly.pdbx_strand_id
1 'polypeptide(L)' 'FAVGSPETVRRKIEEAHAKSGFKVLVTMIQFGTLPDHLVRKSTELFAKEVMPKLRHLGEGAPSARTAAAS' A
#
# COMPACT_ATOMS: atom_id res chain seq x y z
N PHE A 1 3.12 6.11 10.53
CA PHE A 1 3.68 4.76 10.34
C PHE A 1 2.58 3.70 10.34
N ALA A 2 2.52 2.86 9.30
CA ALA A 2 1.61 1.72 9.19
C ALA A 2 2.32 0.46 9.72
N VAL A 3 2.09 0.13 10.99
CA VAL A 3 2.71 -1.00 11.71
C VAL A 3 1.64 -1.67 12.56
N GLY A 4 1.65 -3.01 12.59
CA GLY A 4 0.71 -3.82 13.35
C GLY A 4 0.23 -5.04 12.55
N SER A 5 -0.98 -5.52 12.86
CA SER A 5 -1.65 -6.55 12.07
C SER A 5 -1.91 -6.11 10.62
N PRO A 6 -2.12 -7.03 9.66
CA PRO A 6 -2.46 -6.67 8.29
C PRO A 6 -3.67 -5.72 8.19
N GLU A 7 -4.68 -5.92 9.03
CA GLU A 7 -5.85 -5.02 9.11
C GLU A 7 -5.46 -3.61 9.55
N THR A 8 -4.64 -3.49 10.60
CA THR A 8 -4.15 -2.19 11.09
C THR A 8 -3.35 -1.45 10.03
N VAL A 9 -2.49 -2.19 9.32
CA VAL A 9 -1.66 -1.63 8.23
C VAL A 9 -2.55 -1.14 7.08
N ARG A 10 -3.50 -1.96 6.63
CA ARG A 10 -4.48 -1.59 5.59
C ARG A 10 -5.21 -0.30 5.97
N ARG A 11 -5.83 -0.26 7.15
CA ARG A 11 -6.62 0.88 7.62
C ARG A 11 -5.80 2.18 7.64
N LYS A 12 -4.57 2.12 8.14
CA LYS A 12 -3.67 3.29 8.19
C LYS A 12 -3.28 3.79 6.79
N ILE A 13 -3.14 2.88 5.82
CA ILE A 13 -2.85 3.25 4.42
C ILE A 13 -4.09 3.90 3.78
N GLU A 14 -5.27 3.34 3.99
CA GLU A 14 -6.55 3.89 3.51
C GLU A 14 -6.78 5.29 4.07
N GLU A 15 -6.57 5.49 5.38
CA GLU A 15 -6.65 6.80 6.03
C GLU A 15 -5.66 7.82 5.45
N ALA A 16 -4.43 7.39 5.16
CA ALA A 16 -3.42 8.26 4.54
C ALA A 16 -3.78 8.60 3.10
N HIS A 17 -4.30 7.63 2.34
CA HIS A 17 -4.76 7.83 0.97
C HIS A 17 -5.95 8.79 0.93
N ALA A 18 -6.94 8.63 1.81
CA ALA A 18 -8.11 9.51 1.89
C ALA A 18 -7.72 10.98 2.14
N LYS A 19 -6.61 11.22 2.85
CA LYS A 19 -6.12 12.58 3.15
C LYS A 19 -5.29 13.22 2.03
N SER A 20 -4.62 12.43 1.20
CA SER A 20 -3.60 12.93 0.26
C SER A 20 -3.83 12.55 -1.21
N GLY A 21 -4.60 11.51 -1.48
CA GLY A 21 -4.89 11.00 -2.82
C GLY A 21 -3.66 10.45 -3.56
N PHE A 22 -2.63 9.98 -2.85
CA PHE A 22 -1.40 9.47 -3.48
C PHE A 22 -1.72 8.34 -4.47
N LYS A 23 -1.01 8.30 -5.60
CA LYS A 23 -1.18 7.26 -6.64
C LYS A 23 -0.14 6.15 -6.57
N VAL A 24 0.97 6.40 -5.86
CA VAL A 24 2.06 5.44 -5.69
C VAL A 24 2.29 5.23 -4.20
N LEU A 25 2.23 3.98 -3.78
CA LEU A 25 2.57 3.54 -2.42
C LEU A 25 3.90 2.80 -2.48
N VAL A 26 4.91 3.31 -1.77
CA VAL A 26 6.17 2.63 -1.54
C VAL A 26 6.24 2.24 -0.08
N THR A 27 6.46 0.95 0.21
CA THR A 27 6.56 0.44 1.58
C THR A 27 7.98 0.02 1.89
N MET A 28 8.45 0.40 3.07
CA MET A 28 9.73 -0.06 3.63
C MET A 28 9.42 -1.13 4.67
N ILE A 29 9.66 -2.39 4.32
CA ILE A 29 9.37 -3.55 5.19
C ILE A 29 10.60 -3.94 6.02
N GLN A 30 11.80 -3.81 5.46
CA GLN A 30 13.04 -3.95 6.21
C GLN A 30 13.30 -2.68 7.00
N PHE A 31 13.37 -2.79 8.33
CA PHE A 31 13.64 -1.66 9.21
C PHE A 31 14.67 -2.04 10.28
N GLY A 32 15.69 -1.19 10.45
CA GLY A 32 16.77 -1.40 11.42
C GLY A 32 17.51 -2.73 11.18
N THR A 33 17.69 -3.49 12.24
CA THR A 33 18.39 -4.79 12.25
C THR A 33 17.44 -5.99 12.17
N LEU A 34 16.24 -5.81 11.60
CA LEU A 34 15.25 -6.88 11.51
C LEU A 34 15.83 -8.09 10.74
N PRO A 35 15.81 -9.30 11.32
CA PRO A 35 16.31 -10.50 10.66
C PRO A 35 15.61 -10.79 9.33
N ASP A 36 16.35 -11.32 8.34
CA ASP A 36 15.85 -11.64 7.00
C ASP A 36 14.54 -12.44 7.01
N HIS A 37 14.45 -13.49 7.83
CA HIS A 37 13.24 -14.33 7.88
C HIS A 37 11.99 -13.56 8.33
N LEU A 38 12.14 -12.54 9.18
CA LEU A 38 11.02 -11.68 9.59
C LEU A 38 10.68 -10.63 8.53
N VAL A 39 11.67 -10.13 7.79
CA VAL A 39 11.43 -9.27 6.61
C VAL A 39 10.65 -10.04 5.56
N ARG A 40 11.05 -11.29 5.24
CA ARG A 40 10.36 -12.16 4.30
C ARG A 40 8.92 -12.44 4.75
N LYS A 41 8.74 -12.87 6.00
CA LYS A 41 7.40 -13.11 6.57
C LYS A 41 6.51 -11.87 6.49
N SER A 42 7.03 -10.70 6.84
CA SER A 42 6.29 -9.43 6.76
C SER A 42 5.94 -9.06 5.32
N THR A 43 6.85 -9.30 4.37
CA THR A 43 6.65 -9.06 2.94
C THR A 43 5.56 -9.97 2.39
N GLU A 44 5.59 -11.25 2.72
CA GLU A 44 4.56 -12.20 2.32
C GLU A 44 3.19 -11.87 2.89
N LEU A 45 3.11 -11.52 4.18
CA LEU A 45 1.86 -11.09 4.80
C LEU A 45 1.32 -9.82 4.15
N PHE A 46 2.18 -8.85 3.87
CA PHE A 46 1.77 -7.64 3.16
C PHE A 46 1.22 -7.95 1.77
N ALA A 47 1.92 -8.79 1.00
CA ALA A 47 1.52 -9.18 -0.35
C ALA A 47 0.20 -9.96 -0.38
N LYS A 48 -0.01 -10.88 0.57
CA LYS A 48 -1.21 -11.74 0.63
C LYS A 48 -2.41 -11.05 1.25
N GLU A 49 -2.22 -10.31 2.34
CA GLU A 49 -3.32 -9.82 3.18
C GLU A 49 -3.65 -8.34 3.01
N VAL A 50 -2.70 -7.53 2.51
CA VAL A 50 -2.84 -6.06 2.44
C VAL A 50 -3.00 -5.61 0.99
N MET A 51 -2.04 -5.95 0.11
CA MET A 51 -2.03 -5.46 -1.27
C MET A 51 -3.33 -5.71 -2.05
N PRO A 52 -3.99 -6.89 -1.99
CA PRO A 52 -5.23 -7.13 -2.74
C PRO A 52 -6.37 -6.21 -2.28
N LYS A 53 -6.43 -5.90 -0.98
CA LYS A 53 -7.48 -5.07 -0.39
C LYS A 53 -7.30 -3.59 -0.75
N LEU A 54 -6.11 -3.16 -1.17
CA LEU A 54 -5.80 -1.77 -1.54
C LEU A 54 -5.89 -1.49 -3.05
N ARG A 55 -6.15 -2.50 -3.90
CA ARG A 55 -6.14 -2.32 -5.38
C ARG A 55 -7.10 -1.22 -5.85
N HIS A 56 -8.28 -1.17 -5.25
CA HIS A 56 -9.31 -0.18 -5.53
C HIS A 56 -8.84 1.27 -5.35
N LEU A 57 -7.82 1.54 -4.52
CA LEU A 57 -7.26 2.88 -4.35
C LEU A 57 -6.50 3.37 -5.59
N GLY A 58 -5.92 2.44 -6.36
CA GLY A 58 -5.25 2.73 -7.63
C GLY A 58 -6.20 2.87 -8.82
N GLU A 59 -7.45 2.42 -8.68
CA GLU A 59 -8.45 2.33 -9.76
C GLU A 59 -9.29 3.62 -9.90
N GLY A 60 -8.82 4.76 -9.37
CA GLY A 60 -9.53 6.04 -9.38
C GLY A 60 -9.16 7.03 -10.50
N ALA A 61 -10.20 7.39 -11.27
CA ALA A 61 -10.36 8.35 -12.39
C ALA A 61 -9.42 8.19 -13.60
N PRO A 62 -9.95 8.19 -14.84
CA PRO A 62 -9.11 8.17 -16.04
C PRO A 62 -8.11 9.32 -15.97
N SER A 63 -6.85 8.99 -16.22
CA SER A 63 -5.81 10.02 -16.35
C SER A 63 -6.27 11.02 -17.40
N ALA A 64 -6.08 12.32 -17.16
CA ALA A 64 -6.32 13.38 -18.16
C ALA A 64 -5.58 13.12 -19.49
N ARG A 65 -4.57 12.25 -19.51
CA ARG A 65 -3.89 11.78 -20.73
C ARG A 65 -4.75 10.92 -21.65
N THR A 66 -5.84 10.32 -21.15
CA THR A 66 -6.82 9.58 -21.97
C THR A 66 -7.92 10.48 -22.51
N ALA A 67 -8.18 11.64 -21.89
CA ALA A 67 -9.24 12.56 -22.30
C ALA A 67 -8.84 13.53 -23.42
N ALA A 68 -7.54 13.70 -23.71
CA ALA A 68 -7.04 14.60 -24.75
C ALA A 68 -6.85 13.93 -26.13
N ALA A 69 -7.27 12.67 -26.28
CA ALA A 69 -7.11 11.87 -27.50
C ALA A 69 -8.44 11.45 -28.15
N SER A 70 -9.56 12.10 -27.77
CA SER A 70 -10.90 11.86 -28.30
C SER A 70 -11.55 13.14 -28.79
#